data_AF-A0A7Y5DNJ7-F1
#
_entry.id   AF-A0A7Y5DNJ7-F1
#
_cell.length_a   1.000
_cell.length_b   1.000
_cell.length_c   1.000
_cell.angle_alpha   90.00
_cell.angle_beta   90.00
_cell.angle_gamma   90.00
#
_symmetry.space_group_name_H-M   'P 1'
#
loop_
_entity.id
_entity.type
_entity.pdbx_description
1 polymer ?
#
loop_
_entity_poly.entity_id
_entity_poly.type
_entity_poly.pdbx_seq_one_letter_code
_entity_poly.pdbx_strand_id
1 'polypeptide(L)'
;MEIEQLINHLGMLDNFVQNKCTGNTQALAEKLGLSESAVCELLQIIGTFGYPLKFNHEIDSYEYVKPIKLRLLEFEEILVKNSNQYLN
;
A
#
# COMPACT_ATOMS: atom_id res chain seq x y z
N MET A 1 -3.21 12.90 -3.26
CA MET A 1 -2.19 12.72 -2.21
C MET A 1 -0.84 13.11 -2.81
N GLU A 2 0.02 13.81 -2.07
CA GLU A 2 1.38 14.12 -2.54
C GLU A 2 2.27 12.87 -2.50
N ILE A 3 3.31 12.81 -3.33
CA ILE A 3 4.15 11.60 -3.52
C ILE A 3 4.83 11.19 -2.21
N GLU A 4 5.38 12.14 -1.44
CA GLU A 4 6.04 11.85 -0.17
C GLU A 4 5.07 11.24 0.86
N GLN A 5 3.85 11.78 0.93
CA GLN A 5 2.78 11.26 1.79
C GLN A 5 2.38 9.84 1.38
N LEU A 6 2.26 9.60 0.07
CA LEU A 6 1.96 8.27 -0.47
C LEU A 6 3.02 7.24 -0.06
N ILE A 7 4.31 7.57 -0.20
CA ILE A 7 5.41 6.68 0.19
C ILE A 7 5.34 6.37 1.69
N ASN A 8 5.10 7.37 2.54
CA ASN A 8 4.95 7.17 3.97
C ASN A 8 3.76 6.25 4.31
N HIS A 9 2.60 6.47 3.70
CA HIS A 9 1.43 5.62 3.91
C HIS A 9 1.64 4.19 3.40
N LEU A 10 2.34 3.99 2.28
CA LEU A 10 2.69 2.67 1.78
C LEU A 10 3.63 1.93 2.74
N GLY A 11 4.61 2.64 3.32
CA GLY A 11 5.49 2.07 4.34
C GLY A 11 4.75 1.69 5.63
N MET A 12 3.79 2.52 6.07
CA MET A 12 2.92 2.19 7.20
C MET A 12 2.01 0.98 6.88
N LEU A 13 1.43 0.95 5.67
CA LEU A 13 0.59 -0.15 5.21
C LEU A 13 1.37 -1.47 5.21
N ASP A 14 2.57 -1.53 4.65
CA ASP A 14 3.40 -2.74 4.67
C ASP A 14 3.65 -3.19 6.11
N ASN A 15 4.05 -2.28 7.00
CA ASN A 15 4.23 -2.61 8.42
C ASN A 15 2.97 -3.21 9.05
N PHE A 16 1.78 -2.66 8.78
CA PHE A 16 0.54 -3.22 9.32
C PHE A 16 0.19 -4.59 8.72
N VAL A 17 0.41 -4.78 7.42
CA VAL A 17 0.16 -6.06 6.74
C VAL A 17 1.10 -7.15 7.25
N GLN A 18 2.41 -6.86 7.37
CA GLN A 18 3.41 -7.81 7.86
C GLN A 18 3.11 -8.25 9.30
N ASN A 19 2.64 -7.31 10.14
CA ASN A 19 2.26 -7.59 11.53
C ASN A 19 0.81 -8.10 11.68
N LYS A 20 0.09 -8.31 10.57
CA LYS A 20 -1.32 -8.78 10.55
C LYS A 20 -2.24 -7.93 11.42
N CYS A 21 -2.04 -6.62 11.40
CA CYS A 21 -2.75 -5.68 12.26
C CYS A 21 -3.40 -4.54 11.49
N THR A 22 -3.81 -4.77 10.23
CA THR A 22 -4.53 -3.72 9.48
C THR A 22 -5.93 -3.49 10.03
N GLY A 23 -6.66 -4.54 10.43
CA GLY A 23 -8.11 -4.46 10.54
C GLY A 23 -8.77 -4.45 9.15
N ASN A 24 -10.09 -4.23 9.14
CA ASN A 24 -10.85 -3.89 7.94
C ASN A 24 -10.50 -2.48 7.38
N THR A 25 -11.08 -2.11 6.23
CA THR A 25 -10.83 -0.82 5.56
C THR A 25 -11.01 0.38 6.48
N GLN A 26 -12.07 0.40 7.29
CA GLN A 26 -12.37 1.50 8.20
C GLN A 26 -11.30 1.61 9.30
N ALA A 27 -10.97 0.49 9.94
CA ALA A 27 -9.95 0.45 10.97
C ALA A 27 -8.56 0.84 10.42
N LEU A 28 -8.26 0.44 9.19
CA LEU A 28 -7.02 0.82 8.51
C LEU A 28 -7.01 2.32 8.17
N ALA A 29 -8.14 2.89 7.79
CA ALA A 29 -8.29 4.33 7.53
C ALA A 29 -8.02 5.15 8.80
N GLU A 30 -8.59 4.73 9.93
CA GLU A 30 -8.32 5.35 11.23
C GLU A 30 -6.84 5.27 11.61
N LYS A 31 -6.19 4.12 11.42
CA LYS A 31 -4.75 3.94 11.72
C LYS A 31 -3.81 4.77 10.85
N LEU A 32 -4.18 4.96 9.58
CA LEU A 32 -3.41 5.76 8.63
C LEU A 32 -3.78 7.25 8.68
N GLY A 33 -4.83 7.64 9.41
CA GLY A 33 -5.35 9.01 9.40
C GLY A 33 -5.92 9.42 8.05
N LEU A 34 -6.49 8.47 7.30
CA LEU A 34 -7.01 8.64 5.95
C LEU A 34 -8.53 8.45 5.90
N SER A 35 -9.16 8.85 4.79
CA SER A 35 -10.52 8.41 4.49
C SER A 35 -10.52 6.96 3.98
N GLU A 36 -11.64 6.25 4.12
CA GLU A 36 -11.81 4.91 3.56
C GLU A 36 -11.56 4.88 2.04
N SER A 37 -11.99 5.93 1.32
CA SER A 37 -11.74 6.08 -0.11
C SER A 37 -10.25 6.16 -0.44
N ALA A 38 -9.46 6.91 0.35
CA ALA A 38 -8.03 7.02 0.17
C ALA A 38 -7.31 5.70 0.50
N VAL A 39 -7.80 4.94 1.49
CA VAL A 39 -7.29 3.58 1.75
C VAL A 39 -7.59 2.65 0.59
N CYS A 40 -8.80 2.67 0.03
CA CYS A 40 -9.12 1.88 -1.16
C CYS A 40 -8.20 2.22 -2.33
N GLU A 41 -7.89 3.51 -2.56
CA GLU A 41 -6.92 3.95 -3.55
C GLU A 41 -5.51 3.40 -3.24
N LEU A 42 -5.06 3.49 -1.98
CA LEU A 42 -3.77 2.96 -1.53
C LEU A 42 -3.63 1.45 -1.80
N LEU A 43 -4.69 0.68 -1.51
CA LEU A 43 -4.76 -0.76 -1.75
C LEU A 43 -4.74 -1.11 -3.26
N GLN A 44 -5.33 -0.27 -4.10
CA GLN A 44 -5.25 -0.44 -5.56
C GLN A 44 -3.86 -0.10 -6.09
N ILE A 45 -3.25 0.97 -5.59
CA ILE A 45 -1.90 1.41 -5.96
C ILE A 45 -0.88 0.31 -5.67
N ILE A 46 -0.86 -0.22 -4.44
CA ILE A 46 0.07 -1.30 -4.05
C ILE A 46 -0.15 -2.57 -4.88
N GLY A 47 -1.41 -2.90 -5.22
CA GLY A 47 -1.73 -3.99 -6.14
C GLY A 47 -1.22 -3.77 -7.56
N THR A 48 -1.31 -2.54 -8.06
CA THR A 48 -0.79 -2.14 -9.38
C THR A 48 0.74 -2.25 -9.44
N PHE A 49 1.43 -2.03 -8.33
CA PHE A 49 2.88 -2.23 -8.20
C PHE A 49 3.30 -3.70 -8.03
N GLY A 50 2.37 -4.66 -8.15
CA GLY A 50 2.68 -6.09 -8.09
C GLY A 50 2.61 -6.68 -6.69
N TYR A 51 2.09 -5.94 -5.71
CA TYR A 51 1.94 -6.37 -4.32
C TYR A 51 0.45 -6.45 -3.93
N PRO A 52 -0.37 -7.28 -4.62
CA PRO A 52 -1.80 -7.36 -4.34
C PRO A 52 -2.06 -7.88 -2.93
N LEU A 53 -2.97 -7.19 -2.25
CA LEU A 53 -3.46 -7.54 -0.93
C LEU A 53 -4.86 -8.15 -1.05
N LYS A 54 -5.15 -9.15 -0.21
CA LYS A 54 -6.49 -9.67 0.01
C LYS A 54 -6.86 -9.53 1.47
N PHE A 55 -8.13 -9.28 1.74
CA PHE A 55 -8.62 -9.27 3.10
C PHE A 55 -8.83 -10.70 3.60
N ASN A 56 -8.29 -11.02 4.77
CA ASN A 56 -8.47 -12.29 5.45
C ASN A 56 -9.46 -12.10 6.61
N HIS A 57 -10.64 -12.67 6.46
CA HIS A 57 -11.72 -12.57 7.44
C HIS A 57 -11.44 -13.31 8.75
N GLU A 58 -10.58 -14.32 8.77
CA GLU A 58 -10.28 -15.11 9.97
C GLU A 58 -9.43 -14.33 10.98
N ILE A 59 -8.54 -13.47 10.47
CA ILE A 59 -7.60 -12.68 11.27
C ILE A 59 -7.90 -11.17 11.24
N ASP A 60 -8.99 -10.76 10.59
CA ASP A 60 -9.39 -9.37 10.40
C ASP A 60 -8.23 -8.49 9.90
N SER A 61 -7.53 -8.96 8.86
CA SER A 61 -6.36 -8.24 8.34
C SER A 61 -6.17 -8.48 6.85
N TYR A 62 -5.64 -7.47 6.16
CA TYR A 62 -5.09 -7.64 4.82
C TYR A 62 -3.80 -8.45 4.88
N GLU A 63 -3.61 -9.31 3.89
CA GLU A 63 -2.42 -10.13 3.69
C GLU A 63 -2.01 -10.10 2.22
N TYR A 64 -0.71 -10.21 1.95
CA TYR A 64 -0.22 -10.36 0.58
C TYR A 64 -0.73 -11.67 -0.02
N VAL A 65 -1.22 -11.59 -1.25
CA VAL A 65 -1.70 -12.78 -2.00
C VAL A 65 -0.57 -13.77 -2.27
N LYS A 66 0.68 -13.28 -2.35
CA LYS A 66 1.89 -14.09 -2.48
C LYS A 66 2.87 -13.72 -1.37
N PRO A 67 3.71 -14.64 -0.89
CA PRO A 67 4.75 -14.32 0.09
C PRO A 67 5.77 -13.40 -0.58
N ILE A 68 5.63 -12.10 -0.34
CA ILE A 68 6.49 -11.06 -0.87
C ILE A 68 6.95 -10.21 0.31
N LYS A 69 8.23 -9.81 0.28
CA LYS A 69 8.77 -8.78 1.17
C LYS A 69 8.81 -7.49 0.37
N LEU A 70 8.04 -6.48 0.78
CA LEU A 70 8.01 -5.20 0.11
C LEU A 70 9.41 -4.56 0.24
N ARG A 71 10.10 -4.36 -0.88
CA ARG A 71 11.37 -3.64 -0.90
C ARG A 71 11.07 -2.21 -1.31
N LEU A 72 10.96 -1.31 -0.32
CA LEU A 72 10.75 0.13 -0.57
C LEU A 72 11.79 0.73 -1.53
N LEU A 73 13.02 0.18 -1.57
CA LEU A 73 14.07 0.53 -2.53
C LEU A 73 13.68 0.33 -4.00
N GLU A 74 12.64 -0.47 -4.30
CA GLU A 74 12.14 -0.66 -5.68
C GLU A 74 11.10 0.41 -6.09
N PHE A 75 10.51 1.15 -5.14
CA PHE A 75 9.51 2.18 -5.46
C PHE A 75 10.15 3.47 -6.00
N GLU A 76 11.34 3.85 -5.53
CA GLU A 76 12.10 4.97 -6.09
C GLU A 76 12.44 4.72 -7.57
N GLU A 77 12.87 3.51 -7.94
CA GLU A 77 13.15 3.17 -9.33
C GLU A 77 11.89 3.15 -10.22
N ILE A 78 10.76 2.67 -9.69
CA ILE A 78 9.50 2.62 -10.45
C ILE A 78 8.95 4.03 -10.68
N LEU A 79 9.07 4.94 -9.70
CA LEU A 79 8.64 6.34 -9.85
C LEU A 79 9.52 7.12 -10.83
N VAL A 80 10.84 6.87 -10.84
CA VAL A 80 11.80 7.48 -11.79
C VAL A 80 11.61 6.98 -13.23
N LYS A 81 11.23 5.71 -13.42
CA LYS A 81 10.98 5.14 -14.76
C LYS A 81 9.71 5.69 -15.41
N ASN A 82 8.66 5.94 -14.63
CA ASN A 82 7.37 6.44 -15.16
C ASN A 82 7.33 7.96 -15.38
N SER A 83 8.15 8.75 -14.67
CA SER A 83 8.23 10.20 -14.87
C SER A 83 9.00 10.61 -16.14
N ASN A 84 9.87 9.73 -16.67
CA ASN A 84 10.56 9.94 -17.95
C ASN A 84 9.70 9.64 -19.19
N GLN A 85 8.47 9.13 -19.02
CA GLN A 85 7.58 8.80 -20.13
C GLN A 85 6.74 10.00 -20.62
N TYR A 86 6.87 11.17 -19.98
CA TYR A 86 6.19 12.43 -20.35
C TYR A 86 7.15 13.55 -20.79
N LEU A 87 8.43 13.23 -21.03
CA LEU A 87 9.46 14.17 -21.48
C LEU A 87 10.08 13.81 -22.86
N ASN A 88 9.39 13.00 -23.67
CA ASN A 88 9.70 12.85 -25.10
C ASN A 88 8.47 13.14 -25.96
#